data_AF-A0A366DW01-F1
#
_entry.id   AF-A0A366DW01-F1
#
_cell.length_a   1.000
_cell.length_b   1.000
_cell.length_c   1.000
_cell.angle_alpha   90.00
_cell.angle_beta   90.00
_cell.angle_gamma   90.00
#
_symmetry.space_group_name_H-M   'P 1'
#
loop_
_entity.id
_entity.type
_entity.pdbx_description
1 polymer ?
#
loop_
_entity_poly.entity_id
_entity_poly.type
_entity_poly.pdbx_seq_one_letter_code
_entity_poly.pdbx_strand_id
1 'polypeptide(L)' 'MFAPDGEPTLDRNTLSAKADDLDRTIRELTVLRDGLRHAAYCPAPRHIECPTFLHILGSVLPGATETTSDTSESVAHQN' A
#
# COMPACT_ATOMS: atom_id res chain seq x y z
N MET A 1 -1.12 -1.84 -29.10
CA MET A 1 -1.42 -2.12 -30.51
C MET A 1 -0.73 -1.02 -31.31
N PHE A 2 0.14 -1.35 -32.27
CA PHE A 2 0.98 -0.36 -32.97
C PHE A 2 0.18 0.37 -34.07
N ALA A 3 0.55 1.61 -34.36
CA ALA A 3 -0.01 2.39 -35.45
C ALA A 3 0.39 1.80 -36.83
N PRO A 4 -0.37 2.08 -37.91
CA PRO A 4 -0.12 1.50 -39.25
C PRO A 4 1.26 1.83 -39.86
N ASP A 5 1.93 2.83 -39.30
CA ASP A 5 3.25 3.36 -39.61
C ASP A 5 4.38 2.73 -38.76
N GLY A 6 4.06 1.74 -37.92
CA GLY A 6 5.05 0.93 -37.19
C GLY A 6 5.68 1.63 -35.97
N GLU A 7 5.46 2.93 -35.80
CA GLU A 7 5.82 3.66 -34.59
C GLU A 7 4.86 3.25 -33.46
N PRO A 8 5.34 2.63 -32.37
CA PRO A 8 4.53 2.55 -31.17
C PRO A 8 4.21 3.97 -30.73
N THR A 9 2.94 4.36 -30.83
CA THR A 9 2.42 5.51 -30.09
C THR A 9 2.41 5.13 -28.61
N LEU A 10 3.61 5.05 -28.03
CA LEU A 10 3.86 4.86 -26.61
C LEU A 10 3.37 6.13 -25.95
N ASP A 11 2.10 6.10 -25.53
CA ASP A 11 1.51 7.18 -24.77
C ASP A 11 2.32 7.36 -23.47
N ARG A 12 3.03 8.50 -23.40
CA ARG A 12 3.86 8.87 -22.27
C ARG A 12 3.04 8.94 -20.98
N ASN A 13 1.76 9.28 -21.09
CA ASN A 13 0.87 9.33 -19.93
C ASN A 13 0.55 7.92 -19.43
N THR A 14 0.21 6.98 -20.32
CA THR A 14 0.03 5.56 -19.96
C THR A 14 1.29 4.96 -19.32
N LEU A 15 2.47 5.27 -19.84
CA LEU A 15 3.74 4.83 -19.24
C LEU A 15 3.96 5.43 -17.85
N SER A 16 3.69 6.73 -17.68
CA SER A 16 3.84 7.41 -16.39
C SER A 16 2.88 6.82 -15.35
N ALA A 17 1.60 6.65 -15.70
CA ALA A 17 0.62 6.05 -14.81
C ALA A 17 1.02 4.63 -14.41
N LYS A 18 1.59 3.85 -15.34
CA LYS A 18 2.09 2.52 -15.01
C LYS A 18 3.30 2.55 -14.08
N ALA A 19 4.18 3.56 -14.22
CA ALA A 19 5.29 3.76 -13.31
C ALA A 19 4.78 4.12 -11.91
N ASP A 20 3.77 4.97 -11.78
CA ASP A 20 3.16 5.32 -10.49
C ASP A 20 2.57 4.09 -9.77
N ASP A 21 1.94 3.17 -10.53
CA ASP A 21 1.45 1.90 -10.00
C ASP A 21 2.58 0.99 -9.49
N LEU A 22 3.68 0.93 -10.25
CA LEU A 22 4.86 0.17 -9.85
C LEU A 22 5.49 0.77 -8.60
N ASP A 23 5.58 2.10 -8.50
CA ASP A 23 6.12 2.81 -7.34
C ASP A 23 5.30 2.52 -6.08
N ARG A 24 3.98 2.51 -6.17
CA ARG A 24 3.11 2.10 -5.07
C ARG A 24 3.40 0.65 -4.62
N THR A 25 3.48 -0.26 -5.57
CA THR A 25 3.80 -1.68 -5.29
C THR A 25 5.19 -1.83 -4.65
N ILE A 26 6.19 -1.08 -5.14
CA ILE A 26 7.56 -1.08 -4.61
C ILE A 26 7.58 -0.59 -3.17
N ARG A 27 6.78 0.43 -2.82
CA ARG A 27 6.68 0.92 -1.44
C ARG A 27 6.14 -0.17 -0.50
N GLU A 28 5.07 -0.85 -0.89
CA GLU A 28 4.49 -1.96 -0.10
C GLU A 28 5.50 -3.10 0.09
N LEU A 29 6.15 -3.53 -1.00
CA LEU A 29 7.18 -4.58 -0.95
C LEU A 29 8.40 -4.17 -0.13
N THR A 30 8.75 -2.88 -0.12
CA THR A 30 9.85 -2.34 0.69
C THR A 30 9.55 -2.46 2.17
N VAL A 31 8.34 -2.06 2.60
CA VAL A 31 7.88 -2.19 3.98
C VAL A 31 7.92 -3.65 4.43
N LEU A 32 7.40 -4.56 3.60
CA LEU A 32 7.45 -6.01 3.85
C LEU A 32 8.87 -6.54 3.98
N ARG A 33 9.76 -6.18 3.05
CA ARG A 33 11.18 -6.57 3.07
C ARG A 33 11.85 -6.13 4.36
N ASP A 34 11.60 -4.90 4.78
CA ASP A 34 12.23 -4.33 5.97
C ASP A 34 11.68 -5.00 7.24
N GLY A 35 10.40 -5.38 7.25
CA GLY A 35 9.80 -6.24 8.29
C GLY A 35 10.43 -7.62 8.39
N LEU A 36 10.64 -8.30 7.25
CA LEU A 36 11.28 -9.62 7.22
C LEU A 36 12.73 -9.55 7.71
N ARG A 37 13.48 -8.54 7.27
CA ARG A 37 14.85 -8.29 7.74
C ARG A 37 14.87 -8.01 9.24
N HIS A 38 13.93 -7.21 9.74
CA HIS A 38 13.82 -6.94 11.16
C HIS A 38 13.55 -8.22 11.96
N ALA A 39 12.58 -9.03 11.53
CA ALA A 39 12.23 -10.28 12.22
C ALA A 39 13.43 -11.23 12.34
N ALA A 40 14.28 -11.31 11.31
CA ALA A 40 15.46 -12.17 11.31
C ALA A 40 16.51 -11.81 12.37
N TYR A 41 16.60 -10.55 12.79
CA TYR A 41 17.55 -10.08 13.81
C TYR A 41 16.85 -9.65 15.11
N CYS A 42 15.53 -9.78 15.19
CA CYS A 42 14.76 -9.29 16.31
C CYS A 42 15.11 -10.07 17.58
N PRO A 43 15.59 -9.42 18.65
CA PRO A 43 15.96 -10.10 19.89
C PRO A 43 14.73 -10.46 20.75
N ALA A 44 13.53 -10.06 20.34
CA ALA A 44 12.31 -10.31 21.11
C ALA A 44 12.08 -11.84 21.25
N PRO A 45 11.76 -12.33 22.46
CA PRO A 45 11.49 -13.75 22.67
C PRO A 45 10.26 -14.23 21.88
N ARG A 46 9.34 -13.32 21.54
CA ARG A 46 8.22 -13.53 20.62
C ARG A 46 8.06 -12.33 19.70
N HIS A 47 7.96 -12.56 18.39
CA HIS A 47 7.86 -11.47 17.40
C HIS A 47 6.61 -10.59 17.56
N ILE A 48 5.51 -11.13 18.10
CA ILE A 48 4.29 -10.37 18.38
C ILE A 48 4.47 -9.32 19.49
N GLU A 49 5.54 -9.43 20.29
CA GLU A 49 5.89 -8.46 21.33
C GLU A 49 6.80 -7.34 20.78
N CYS A 50 7.24 -7.44 19.53
CA CYS A 50 8.06 -6.42 18.89
C CYS A 50 7.19 -5.28 18.33
N PRO A 51 7.28 -4.05 18.88
CA PRO A 51 6.47 -2.93 18.42
C PRO A 51 6.78 -2.54 16.97
N THR A 52 8.03 -2.67 16.54
CA THR A 52 8.44 -2.43 15.15
C THR A 52 7.79 -3.42 14.19
N PHE A 53 7.74 -4.70 14.57
CA PHE A 53 7.11 -5.73 13.75
C PHE A 53 5.59 -5.52 13.62
N LEU A 54 4.91 -5.15 14.71
CA LEU A 54 3.48 -4.82 14.69
C LEU A 54 3.17 -3.61 13.81
N HIS A 55 4.00 -2.57 13.85
CA HIS A 55 3.84 -1.38 13.01
C HIS A 55 3.97 -1.72 11.51
N ILE A 56 4.93 -2.59 11.17
CA ILE A 56 5.13 -3.05 9.78
C ILE A 56 3.95 -3.91 9.31
N LEU A 57 3.39 -4.77 10.16
CA LEU A 57 2.17 -5.52 9.82
C LEU A 57 0.95 -4.60 9.63
N GLY A 58 0.76 -3.60 10.50
CA GLY A 58 -0.37 -2.68 10.44
C GLY A 58 -0.36 -1.76 9.22
N SER A 59 0.81 -1.47 8.66
CA SER A 59 0.96 -0.66 7.44
C SER A 59 0.76 -1.44 6.13
N VAL A 60 0.74 -2.77 6.19
CA VAL A 60 0.57 -3.66 5.02
C VAL A 60 -0.87 -4.18 4.90
N LEU A 61 -1.62 -4.24 6.00
CA LEU A 61 -3.01 -4.69 6.01
C LEU A 61 -3.97 -3.50 5.84
N PRO A 62 -4.61 -3.32 4.67
CA PRO A 62 -5.72 -2.37 4.56
C PRO A 62 -6.84 -2.81 5.51
N GLY A 63 -7.11 -2.01 6.55
CA GLY A 63 -8.20 -2.23 7.51
C GLY A 63 -7.83 -2.30 9.00
N ALA A 64 -6.55 -2.21 9.38
CA ALA A 64 -6.15 -2.28 10.80
C ALA A 64 -6.30 -0.96 11.59
N THR A 65 -6.64 0.16 10.95
CA THR A 65 -6.78 1.48 11.59
C THR A 65 -8.22 2.00 11.70
N GLU A 66 -9.24 1.24 11.31
CA GLU A 66 -10.64 1.62 11.52
C GLU A 66 -11.15 1.12 12.88
N THR A 67 -10.70 1.78 13.95
CA THR A 67 -11.41 1.74 15.24
C THR A 67 -12.16 3.06 15.42
N THR A 68 -13.41 3.04 14.96
CA THR A 68 -14.58 3.75 15.51
C THR A 68 -14.37 5.14 16.11
N SER A 69 -14.55 6.15 15.27
CA SER A 69 -15.18 7.44 15.59
C SER A 69 -15.51 8.07 14.24
N ASP A 70 -16.70 7.88 13.69
CA ASP A 70 -17.75 8.85 13.94
C ASP A 70 -19.13 8.27 13.56
N THR A 71 -19.96 8.07 14.58
CA THR A 71 -21.41 7.98 14.43
C THR A 71 -21.94 9.37 14.75
N SER A 72 -22.12 10.23 13.74
CA SER A 72 -23.09 11.36 13.73
C SER A 72 -23.00 12.18 12.45
N GLU A 73 -23.82 11.85 11.45
CA GLU A 73 -24.75 12.82 10.83
C GLU A 73 -25.62 12.12 9.77
N SER A 74 -26.64 11.43 10.28
CA SER A 74 -27.88 11.25 9.55
C SER A 74 -28.74 12.48 9.83
N VAL A 75 -29.13 13.23 8.78
CA VAL A 75 -30.49 13.72 8.49
C VAL A 75 -30.42 14.89 7.50
N ALA A 76 -30.89 14.68 6.26
CA ALA A 76 -31.82 15.54 5.53
C ALA A 76 -32.07 14.97 4.12
N HIS A 77 -33.22 14.32 3.92
CA HIS A 77 -34.25 14.73 2.95
C HIS A 77 -33.74 14.85 1.50
N GLN A 78 -33.89 13.82 0.65
CA GLN A 78 -35.12 13.58 -0.14
C GLN A 78 -35.83 14.87 -0.58
N ASN A 79 -35.53 15.32 -1.80
CA ASN A 79 -36.55 15.60 -2.81
C ASN A 79 -35.95 15.50 -4.22
#